data_AF-A0A7S2HVN2-F1
#
_entry.id   AF-A0A7S2HVN2-F1
#
_cell.length_a   1.000
_cell.length_b   1.000
_cell.length_c   1.000
_cell.angle_alpha   90.00
_cell.angle_beta   90.00
_cell.angle_gamma   90.00
#
_symmetry.space_group_name_H-M   'P 1'
#
loop_
_entity.id
_entity.type
_entity.pdbx_description
1 polymer ?
#
loop_
_entity_poly.entity_id
_entity_poly.type
_entity_poly.pdbx_seq_one_letter_code
_entity_poly.pdbx_strand_id
1 'polypeptide(L)'
;AIELMRLLERAVRKSQAVDVESLCVVASKNVWSVRCDVTVLDHRGNLTDACVFAAVVALKHLRLPSVDVTGAGDQASVRVLPADQADGVPLVFHHTPVAVSLGVFKPVAGGEPLCVVD
;
A
#
# COMPACT_ATOMS: atom_id res chain seq x y z
N ALA A 1 -17.57 5.04 -4.47
CA ALA A 1 -16.19 5.58 -4.66
C ALA A 1 -15.57 6.07 -3.35
N ILE A 2 -16.18 7.04 -2.66
CA ILE A 2 -15.61 7.64 -1.43
C ILE A 2 -15.33 6.60 -0.34
N GLU A 3 -16.25 5.67 -0.10
CA GLU A 3 -16.09 4.68 0.98
C GLU A 3 -14.94 3.70 0.71
N LEU A 4 -14.81 3.23 -0.53
CA LEU A 4 -13.69 2.37 -0.95
C LEU A 4 -12.35 3.08 -0.77
N MET A 5 -12.25 4.35 -1.17
CA MET A 5 -11.04 5.15 -1.00
C MET A 5 -10.68 5.32 0.48
N ARG A 6 -11.68 5.55 1.34
CA ARG A 6 -11.46 5.63 2.80
C ARG A 6 -11.00 4.29 3.38
N LEU A 7 -11.54 3.17 2.91
CA LEU A 7 -11.12 1.83 3.36
C LEU A 7 -9.68 1.54 2.95
N LEU A 8 -9.30 1.85 1.71
CA LEU A 8 -7.92 1.74 1.24
C LEU A 8 -6.97 2.62 2.06
N GLU A 9 -7.33 3.88 2.31
CA GLU A 9 -6.52 4.79 3.13
C GLU A 9 -6.36 4.25 4.55
N ARG A 10 -7.42 3.68 5.14
CA ARG A 10 -7.35 3.05 6.46
C ARG A 10 -6.43 1.83 6.46
N ALA A 11 -6.59 0.97 5.46
CA ALA A 11 -5.87 -0.29 5.35
C ALA A 11 -4.37 -0.09 5.17
N VAL A 12 -3.93 0.93 4.42
CA VAL A 12 -2.50 1.15 4.12
C VAL A 12 -1.89 2.27 4.97
N ARG A 13 -2.55 3.43 5.05
CA ARG A 13 -1.99 4.65 5.65
C ARG A 13 -2.24 4.73 7.15
N LYS A 14 -3.49 4.53 7.60
CA LYS A 14 -3.81 4.61 9.04
C LYS A 14 -3.33 3.41 9.85
N SER A 15 -3.18 2.25 9.20
CA SER A 15 -2.60 1.07 9.81
C SER A 15 -1.09 1.21 10.04
N GLN A 16 -0.41 2.16 9.38
CA GLN A 16 1.05 2.27 9.35
C GLN A 16 1.70 0.98 8.83
N ALA A 17 1.15 0.40 7.76
CA ALA A 17 1.67 -0.83 7.17
C ALA A 17 3.06 -0.66 6.54
N VAL A 18 3.33 0.52 5.97
CA VAL A 18 4.61 0.87 5.32
C VAL A 18 5.44 1.74 6.25
N ASP A 19 6.72 1.42 6.34
CA ASP A 19 7.70 2.22 7.08
C ASP A 19 8.00 3.52 6.32
N VAL A 20 7.42 4.63 6.78
CA VAL A 20 7.61 5.96 6.19
C VAL A 20 8.96 6.58 6.54
N GLU A 21 9.64 6.12 7.59
CA GLU A 21 10.96 6.62 7.97
C GLU A 21 12.01 6.08 7.00
N SER A 22 11.85 4.83 6.55
CA SER A 22 12.70 4.21 5.52
C SER A 22 12.68 4.93 4.17
N LEU A 23 11.70 5.81 3.93
CA LEU A 23 11.58 6.61 2.71
C LEU A 23 12.44 7.89 2.75
N CYS A 24 12.97 8.27 3.91
CA CYS A 24 13.81 9.44 4.06
C CYS A 24 15.20 9.20 3.45
N VAL A 25 15.58 10.02 2.48
CA VAL A 25 16.91 9.93 1.85
C VAL A 25 17.88 10.88 2.54
N VAL A 26 17.49 12.15 2.71
CA VAL A 26 18.24 13.16 3.45
C VAL A 26 17.25 13.89 4.34
N ALA A 27 17.48 13.85 5.65
CA ALA A 27 16.63 14.50 6.64
C ALA A 27 16.40 15.97 6.30
N SER A 28 15.14 16.40 6.37
CA SER A 28 14.70 17.78 6.07
C SER A 28 14.98 18.27 4.64
N LYS A 29 15.39 17.40 3.71
CA LYS A 29 15.79 17.79 2.36
C LYS A 29 15.13 16.96 1.26
N ASN A 30 15.27 15.63 1.32
CA ASN A 30 14.81 14.73 0.27
C ASN A 30 14.16 13.47 0.86
N VAL A 31 12.95 13.16 0.38
CA VAL A 31 12.16 11.99 0.78
C VAL A 31 11.47 11.39 -0.45
N TRP A 32 11.29 10.08 -0.45
CA TRP A 32 10.49 9.41 -1.46
C TRP A 32 8.99 9.66 -1.25
N SER A 33 8.30 10.04 -2.32
CA SER A 33 6.83 10.10 -2.35
C SER A 33 6.30 8.92 -3.15
N VAL A 34 5.61 8.01 -2.46
CA VAL A 34 5.02 6.82 -3.08
C VAL A 34 3.53 7.07 -3.33
N ARG A 35 3.11 6.83 -4.58
CA ARG A 35 1.70 6.89 -5.00
C ARG A 35 1.27 5.52 -5.52
N CYS A 36 0.10 5.08 -5.09
CA CYS A 36 -0.55 3.86 -5.58
C CYS A 36 -1.89 4.24 -6.21
N ASP A 37 -2.06 3.93 -7.49
CA ASP A 37 -3.31 4.12 -8.21
C ASP A 37 -3.94 2.74 -8.47
N VAL A 38 -5.23 2.59 -8.16
CA VAL A 38 -5.99 1.36 -8.37
C VAL A 38 -7.09 1.62 -9.39
N THR A 39 -7.11 0.85 -10.47
CA THR A 39 -8.14 0.92 -11.51
C THR A 39 -8.94 -0.38 -11.54
N VAL A 40 -10.27 -0.26 -11.48
CA VAL A 40 -11.18 -1.39 -11.52
C VAL A 40 -11.53 -1.69 -12.97
N LEU A 41 -11.23 -2.91 -13.42
CA LEU A 41 -11.48 -3.35 -14.81
C LEU A 41 -12.83 -4.06 -14.96
N ASP A 42 -13.13 -4.98 -14.03
CA ASP A 42 -14.41 -5.69 -13.95
C ASP A 42 -14.80 -5.82 -12.47
N HIS A 43 -16.11 -5.78 -12.19
CA HIS A 43 -16.64 -5.90 -10.83
C HIS A 43 -17.68 -7.02 -10.77
N ARG A 44 -17.30 -8.14 -10.15
CA ARG A 44 -18.16 -9.32 -9.95
C ARG A 44 -18.38 -9.68 -8.47
N GLY A 45 -18.39 -8.67 -7.61
CA GLY A 45 -18.39 -8.86 -6.15
C GLY A 45 -17.04 -8.51 -5.53
N ASN A 46 -16.97 -8.64 -4.20
CA ASN A 46 -15.84 -8.38 -3.30
C ASN A 46 -14.82 -7.29 -3.72
N LEU A 47 -15.31 -6.13 -4.18
CA LEU A 47 -14.44 -5.09 -4.75
C LEU A 47 -13.45 -4.54 -3.73
N THR A 48 -13.90 -4.40 -2.48
CA THR A 48 -13.09 -3.82 -1.40
C THR A 48 -11.86 -4.66 -1.14
N ASP A 49 -12.03 -5.97 -0.96
CA ASP A 49 -10.92 -6.85 -0.62
C ASP A 49 -9.96 -6.98 -1.80
N ALA A 50 -10.50 -7.10 -3.02
CA ALA A 50 -9.70 -7.09 -4.25
C ALA A 50 -8.86 -5.82 -4.38
N CYS A 51 -9.42 -4.64 -4.12
CA CYS A 51 -8.70 -3.38 -4.17
C CYS A 51 -7.60 -3.28 -3.09
N VAL A 52 -7.90 -3.68 -1.84
CA VAL A 52 -6.91 -3.67 -0.75
C VAL A 52 -5.78 -4.63 -1.06
N PHE A 53 -6.09 -5.84 -1.52
CA PHE A 53 -5.11 -6.83 -1.91
C PHE A 53 -4.22 -6.33 -3.06
N ALA A 54 -4.82 -5.77 -4.12
CA ALA A 54 -4.10 -5.21 -5.25
C ALA A 54 -3.14 -4.09 -4.82
N ALA A 55 -3.59 -3.16 -3.96
CA ALA A 55 -2.74 -2.07 -3.46
C ALA A 55 -1.56 -2.60 -2.63
N VAL A 56 -1.80 -3.56 -1.73
CA VAL A 56 -0.76 -4.15 -0.88
C VAL A 56 0.26 -4.92 -1.70
N VAL A 57 -0.19 -5.73 -2.67
CA VAL A 57 0.70 -6.48 -3.56
C VAL A 57 1.53 -5.52 -4.42
N ALA A 58 0.90 -4.50 -5.00
CA ALA A 58 1.61 -3.49 -5.80
C ALA A 58 2.70 -2.79 -5.00
N LEU A 59 2.40 -2.36 -3.77
CA LEU A 59 3.37 -1.71 -2.89
C LEU A 59 4.49 -2.66 -2.44
N LYS A 60 4.20 -3.95 -2.18
CA LYS A 60 5.23 -4.96 -1.87
C LYS A 60 6.11 -5.30 -3.07
N HIS A 61 5.55 -5.25 -4.27
CA HIS A 61 6.29 -5.50 -5.50
C HIS A 61 7.13 -4.29 -5.94
N LEU A 62 6.74 -3.08 -5.55
CA LEU A 62 7.48 -1.86 -5.86
C LEU A 62 8.95 -1.97 -5.43
N ARG A 63 9.83 -1.48 -6.31
CA ARG A 63 11.26 -1.33 -6.06
C ARG A 63 11.63 0.13 -6.27
N LEU A 64 12.10 0.79 -5.22
CA LEU A 64 12.59 2.15 -5.27
C LEU A 64 13.98 2.17 -5.93
N PRO A 65 14.26 3.10 -6.86
CA PRO A 65 15.60 3.26 -7.41
C PRO A 65 16.63 3.50 -6.30
N SER A 66 17.80 2.86 -6.42
CA SER A 66 18.91 3.13 -5.52
C SER A 66 19.39 4.57 -5.67
N VAL A 67 19.87 5.15 -4.57
CA VAL A 67 20.34 6.54 -4.52
C VAL A 67 21.76 6.58 -3.99
N ASP A 68 22.58 7.40 -4.64
CA ASP A 68 23.90 7.76 -4.16
C ASP A 68 23.84 9.13 -3.48
N VAL A 69 24.29 9.20 -2.24
CA VAL A 69 24.26 10.41 -1.42
C VAL A 69 25.69 10.82 -1.12
N THR A 70 26.08 11.97 -1.66
CA THR A 70 27.43 12.54 -1.47
C THR A 70 27.36 13.79 -0.60
N GLY A 71 28.33 13.96 0.29
CA GLY A 71 28.37 15.07 1.26
C GLY A 71 27.62 14.76 2.56
N ALA A 72 27.49 15.77 3.44
CA ALA A 72 26.80 15.63 4.73
C ALA A 72 26.02 16.90 5.10
N GLY A 73 24.92 16.73 5.85
CA GLY A 73 24.07 17.83 6.29
C GLY A 73 23.48 18.64 5.14
N ASP A 74 23.53 19.97 5.24
CA ASP A 74 22.95 20.88 4.24
C ASP A 74 23.64 20.81 2.87
N GLN A 75 24.85 20.25 2.77
CA GLN A 75 25.58 20.10 1.51
C GLN A 75 25.32 18.76 0.82
N ALA A 76 24.50 17.87 1.40
CA ALA A 76 24.19 16.58 0.80
C ALA A 76 23.52 16.76 -0.57
N SER A 77 24.04 16.07 -1.59
CA SER A 77 23.44 15.96 -2.92
C SER A 77 23.01 14.52 -3.18
N VAL A 78 21.83 14.35 -3.76
CA VAL A 78 21.24 13.05 -4.05
C VAL A 78 21.25 12.79 -5.55
N ARG A 79 21.80 11.65 -5.96
CA ARG A 79 21.73 11.16 -7.33
C ARG A 79 20.95 9.85 -7.37
N VAL A 80 19.89 9.82 -8.17
CA VAL A 80 19.16 8.57 -8.43
C VAL A 80 19.96 7.74 -9.45
N LEU A 81 20.21 6.48 -9.10
CA LEU A 81 20.89 5.54 -9.97
C LEU A 81 19.89 4.91 -10.94
N PRO A 82 20.25 4.78 -12.23
CA PRO A 82 19.43 4.07 -13.20
C PRO A 82 19.47 2.55 -12.94
N ALA A 83 18.44 1.85 -13.43
CA ALA A 83 18.20 0.43 -13.12
C ALA A 83 19.27 -0.54 -13.67
N ASP A 84 20.11 -0.09 -14.61
CA ASP A 84 21.24 -0.83 -15.14
C ASP A 84 22.48 -0.78 -14.23
N GLN A 85 22.54 0.19 -13.31
CA GLN A 85 23.70 0.43 -12.42
C GLN A 85 23.49 -0.12 -11.01
N ALA A 86 22.24 -0.25 -10.57
CA ALA A 86 21.92 -0.78 -9.25
C ALA A 86 20.50 -1.35 -9.21
N ASP A 87 20.33 -2.44 -8.47
CA ASP A 87 19.02 -3.01 -8.19
C ASP A 87 18.18 -2.05 -7.34
N GLY A 88 16.86 -2.10 -7.53
CA GLY A 88 15.94 -1.31 -6.74
C GLY A 88 15.72 -1.91 -5.35
N VAL A 89 15.52 -1.03 -4.36
CA VAL A 89 15.30 -1.40 -2.96
C VAL A 89 13.80 -1.62 -2.72
N PRO A 90 13.36 -2.74 -2.14
CA PRO A 90 11.96 -2.94 -1.80
C PRO A 90 11.48 -1.96 -0.74
N LEU A 91 10.18 -1.65 -0.75
CA LEU A 91 9.55 -0.96 0.36
C LEU A 91 9.59 -1.81 1.63
N VAL A 92 9.86 -1.17 2.76
CA VAL A 92 9.84 -1.80 4.07
C VAL A 92 8.41 -1.79 4.62
N PHE A 93 7.95 -2.96 5.09
CA PHE A 93 6.63 -3.14 5.68
C PHE A 93 6.76 -3.59 7.13
N HIS A 94 5.96 -2.98 8.01
CA HIS A 94 5.82 -3.46 9.39
C HIS A 94 4.89 -4.67 9.48
N HIS A 95 3.83 -4.69 8.66
CA HIS A 95 2.85 -5.77 8.59
C HIS A 95 2.12 -5.75 7.25
N THR A 96 1.28 -6.76 7.00
CA THR A 96 0.54 -6.90 5.74
C THR A 96 -0.95 -6.79 6.03
N PRO A 97 -1.60 -5.66 5.72
CA PRO A 97 -3.03 -5.51 5.92
C PRO A 97 -3.78 -6.37 4.91
N VAL A 98 -4.82 -7.05 5.36
CA VAL A 98 -5.72 -7.88 4.55
C VAL A 98 -7.15 -7.46 4.88
N ALA A 99 -7.95 -7.22 3.85
CA ALA A 99 -9.38 -6.98 4.01
C ALA A 99 -10.14 -8.28 3.77
N VAL A 100 -11.20 -8.48 4.54
CA VAL A 100 -12.10 -9.64 4.47
C VAL A 100 -13.53 -9.12 4.60
N SER A 101 -14.37 -9.46 3.64
CA SER A 101 -15.76 -9.04 3.56
C SER A 101 -16.68 -10.15 4.04
N LEU A 102 -17.65 -9.78 4.88
CA LEU A 102 -18.60 -10.70 5.50
C LEU A 102 -20.02 -10.37 5.01
N GLY A 103 -20.65 -11.32 4.32
CA GLY A 103 -22.04 -11.26 3.92
C GLY A 103 -22.94 -11.87 4.99
N VAL A 104 -23.77 -11.06 5.64
CA VAL A 104 -24.73 -11.52 6.66
C VAL A 104 -26.14 -11.55 6.08
N PHE A 105 -26.74 -12.73 6.01
CA PHE A 105 -28.06 -12.96 5.44
C PHE A 105 -29.11 -13.20 6.52
N LYS A 106 -30.24 -12.50 6.42
CA LYS A 106 -31.38 -12.71 7.33
C LYS A 106 -32.07 -14.05 7.03
N PRO A 107 -32.43 -14.82 8.06
CA PRO A 107 -33.14 -16.07 7.87
C PRO A 107 -34.61 -15.81 7.51
N VAL A 108 -35.14 -16.63 6.59
CA VAL A 108 -36.51 -16.46 6.04
C VAL A 108 -37.60 -16.94 7.03
N ALA A 109 -37.27 -17.82 7.98
CA ALA A 109 -38.25 -18.44 8.89
C ALA A 109 -37.72 -18.63 10.34
N GLY A 110 -37.28 -17.54 10.99
CA GLY A 110 -36.99 -17.54 12.44
C GLY A 110 -35.73 -18.30 12.89
N GLY A 111 -34.77 -18.55 11.99
CA GLY A 111 -33.48 -19.21 12.31
C GLY A 111 -32.37 -18.23 12.73
N GLU A 112 -31.14 -18.74 12.84
CA GLU A 112 -29.94 -17.92 13.01
C GLU A 112 -29.49 -17.28 11.68
N PRO A 113 -28.87 -16.09 11.70
CA PRO A 113 -28.36 -15.44 10.50
C PRO A 113 -27.22 -16.26 9.87
N LEU A 114 -27.26 -16.43 8.54
CA LEU A 114 -26.17 -17.06 7.79
C LEU A 114 -25.09 -16.02 7.52
N CYS A 115 -23.86 -16.30 7.96
CA CYS A 115 -22.68 -15.49 7.65
C CYS A 115 -21.84 -16.21 6.60
N VAL A 116 -21.57 -15.54 5.47
CA VAL A 116 -20.69 -16.02 4.41
C VAL A 116 -19.45 -15.14 4.39
N VAL A 117 -18.29 -15.77 4.33
CA VAL A 117 -17.02 -15.09 4.10
C VAL A 117 -16.75 -15.14 2.60
N ASP A 118 -16.42 -13.99 2.01
CA ASP A 118 -15.90 -13.88 0.65
C ASP A 118 -14.38 -13.66 0.69
#